data_AF-A0A2D8Q7N8-F1
#
_entry.id   AF-A0A2D8Q7N8-F1
#
_cell.length_a   1.000
_cell.length_b   1.000
_cell.length_c   1.000
_cell.angle_alpha   90.00
_cell.angle_beta   90.00
_cell.angle_gamma   90.00
#
_symmetry.space_group_name_H-M   'P 1'
#
loop_
_entity.id
_entity.type
_entity.pdbx_description
1 polymer ?
#
loop_
_entity_poly.entity_id
_entity_poly.type
_entity_poly.pdbx_seq_one_letter_code
_entity_poly.pdbx_strand_id
1 'polypeptide(L)' 'MRFDAIVVGGSFAGLAAAMQLVRARRQVAVIDAGQPRNRFSPALHGIPGQDGRSPAAILGEARAQLAAYPAATLIGG' A
#
# COMPACT_ATOMS: atom_id res chain seq x y z
N MET A 1 16.93 9.38 10.32
CA MET A 1 15.58 9.23 10.91
C MET A 1 15.40 7.79 11.35
N ARG A 2 14.66 7.53 12.44
CA ARG A 2 14.41 6.18 12.96
C ARG A 2 12.96 5.80 12.69
N PHE A 3 12.74 4.68 12.01
CA PHE A 3 11.41 4.11 11.83
C PHE A 3 11.11 3.11 12.94
N ASP A 4 9.85 3.00 13.31
CA ASP A 4 9.35 1.98 14.22
C ASP A 4 9.16 0.63 13.51
N ALA A 5 8.81 0.68 12.22
CA ALA A 5 8.67 -0.48 11.37
C ALA A 5 9.04 -0.14 9.92
N ILE A 6 9.57 -1.13 9.22
CA ILE A 6 9.80 -1.08 7.78
C ILE A 6 8.98 -2.21 7.15
N VAL A 7 8.10 -1.87 6.22
CA VAL A 7 7.32 -2.82 5.43
C VAL A 7 8.00 -2.97 4.08
N VAL A 8 8.45 -4.19 3.76
CA VAL A 8 9.07 -4.50 2.47
C VAL A 8 8.01 -5.14 1.56
N GLY A 9 7.64 -4.41 0.51
CA GLY A 9 6.54 -4.71 -0.40
C GLY A 9 5.35 -3.78 -0.18
N GLY A 10 5.05 -2.93 -1.15
CA GLY A 10 3.98 -1.91 -1.13
C GLY A 10 2.76 -2.28 -1.98
N SER A 11 2.47 -3.57 -2.09
CA SER A 11 1.21 -4.05 -2.67
C SER A 11 0.13 -4.21 -1.57
N PHE A 12 -0.98 -4.88 -1.87
CA PHE A 12 -2.16 -4.98 -1.02
C PHE A 12 -1.84 -5.33 0.44
N ALA A 13 -1.03 -6.37 0.67
CA ALA A 13 -0.68 -6.82 2.02
C ALA A 13 0.12 -5.76 2.81
N GLY A 14 1.17 -5.21 2.19
CA GLY A 14 2.04 -4.25 2.86
C GLY A 14 1.35 -2.91 3.13
N LEU A 15 0.54 -2.42 2.18
CA LEU A 15 -0.24 -1.20 2.39
C LEU A 15 -1.30 -1.40 3.49
N ALA A 16 -1.96 -2.56 3.55
CA ALA A 16 -2.91 -2.86 4.62
C ALA A 16 -2.23 -2.93 6.00
N ALA A 17 -1.05 -3.55 6.10
CA ALA A 17 -0.27 -3.59 7.33
C ALA A 17 0.21 -2.20 7.76
N ALA A 18 0.80 -1.43 6.84
CA ALA A 18 1.28 -0.07 7.09
C ALA A 18 0.14 0.84 7.57
N MET A 19 -1.06 0.72 6.97
CA MET A 19 -2.24 1.50 7.36
C MET A 19 -2.57 1.33 8.85
N GLN A 20 -2.49 0.12 9.39
CA GLN A 20 -2.76 -0.10 10.82
C GLN A 20 -1.70 0.59 11.70
N LEU A 21 -0.43 0.46 11.33
CA LEU A 21 0.69 1.01 12.09
C LEU A 21 0.71 2.55 12.10
N VAL A 22 0.44 3.19 10.96
CA VAL A 22 0.41 4.67 10.90
C VAL A 22 -0.80 5.26 11.64
N ARG A 23 -1.93 4.53 11.70
CA ARG A 23 -3.08 4.91 12.53
C ARG A 23 -2.78 4.78 14.03
N ALA A 24 -1.89 3.87 14.41
CA ALA A 24 -1.28 3.80 15.74
C ALA A 24 -0.17 4.85 15.96
N ARG A 25 0.00 5.81 15.05
CA ARG A 25 0.99 6.90 15.09
C ARG A 25 2.45 6.41 15.14
N ARG A 26 2.73 5.20 14.64
CA ARG A 26 4.09 4.70 14.47
C ARG A 26 4.71 5.27 13.19
N GLN A 27 6.00 5.58 13.24
CA GLN A 27 6.77 6.02 12.07
C GLN A 27 7.08 4.81 11.18
N VAL A 28 6.51 4.74 9.99
CA VAL A 28 6.59 3.56 9.12
C VAL A 28 7.14 3.93 7.75
N ALA A 29 8.15 3.18 7.30
CA ALA A 29 8.60 3.21 5.91
C ALA A 29 8.01 2.02 5.15
N VAL A 30 7.43 2.25 3.97
CA VAL A 30 7.09 1.20 3.01
C VAL A 30 8.07 1.27 1.85
N ILE A 31 8.79 0.18 1.61
CA ILE A 31 9.75 0.06 0.52
C ILE A 31 9.18 -0.88 -0.53
N ASP A 32 9.06 -0.44 -1.78
CA ASP A 32 8.44 -1.23 -2.83
C ASP A 32 9.17 -1.16 -4.17
N ALA A 33 9.14 -2.27 -4.92
CA ALA A 33 9.74 -2.39 -6.24
C ALA A 33 8.74 -2.26 -7.41
N GLY A 34 7.44 -2.04 -7.13
CA GLY A 34 6.43 -1.76 -8.16
C GLY A 34 6.04 -2.95 -9.04
N GLN A 35 6.32 -4.19 -8.64
CA GLN A 35 6.07 -5.39 -9.44
C GLN A 35 5.04 -6.34 -8.79
N PRO A 36 3.76 -5.92 -8.62
CA PRO A 36 2.75 -6.76 -8.01
C PRO A 36 2.48 -8.00 -8.85
N ARG A 37 2.18 -9.13 -8.18
CA ARG A 37 1.95 -10.43 -8.82
C ARG A 37 0.83 -10.39 -9.86
N ASN A 38 -0.23 -9.62 -9.60
CA ASN A 38 -1.42 -9.54 -10.44
C ASN A 38 -1.34 -8.43 -11.52
N ARG A 39 -0.16 -7.85 -11.79
CA ARG A 39 0.03 -6.79 -12.81
C ARG A 39 -0.41 -7.16 -14.23
N PHE A 40 -0.55 -8.45 -14.51
CA PHE A 40 -1.02 -8.97 -15.81
C PHE A 40 -2.55 -9.10 -15.89
N SER A 41 -3.25 -8.94 -14.76
CA SER A 41 -4.72 -8.99 -14.74
C SER A 41 -5.30 -7.62 -15.03
N PRO A 42 -6.25 -7.48 -15.97
CA PRO A 42 -6.87 -6.19 -16.27
C PRO A 42 -7.82 -5.73 -15.16
N ALA A 43 -8.38 -6.67 -14.39
CA ALA A 43 -9.36 -6.39 -13.34
C ALA A 43 -9.13 -7.25 -12.11
N LEU A 44 -9.62 -6.76 -10.97
CA LEU A 44 -9.65 -7.44 -9.69
C LEU A 44 -11.09 -7.86 -9.39
N HIS A 45 -11.26 -9.06 -8.85
CA HIS A 45 -12.56 -9.61 -8.49
C HIS A 45 -12.52 -10.26 -7.11
N GLY A 46 -13.69 -10.44 -6.51
CA GLY A 46 -13.83 -11.12 -5.21
C GLY A 46 -13.47 -10.27 -3.99
N ILE A 47 -13.28 -8.95 -4.17
CA ILE A 47 -13.12 -7.99 -3.07
C ILE A 47 -14.30 -7.00 -3.09
N PRO A 48 -15.13 -6.97 -2.03
CA PRO A 48 -16.27 -6.04 -1.95
C PRO A 48 -15.84 -4.58 -2.17
N GLY A 49 -16.61 -3.85 -2.98
CA GLY A 49 -16.34 -2.46 -3.35
C GLY A 49 -15.22 -2.25 -4.38
N GLN A 50 -14.52 -3.32 -4.79
CA GLN A 50 -13.41 -3.25 -5.75
C GLN A 50 -13.61 -4.14 -6.98
N ASP A 51 -14.75 -4.82 -7.08
CA ASP A 51 -15.02 -5.77 -8.17
C ASP A 51 -14.99 -5.09 -9.55
N GLY A 52 -14.28 -5.71 -10.49
CA GLY A 52 -14.09 -5.21 -11.86
C GLY A 52 -13.07 -4.08 -12.00
N ARG A 53 -12.49 -3.57 -10.92
CA ARG A 53 -11.56 -2.43 -10.97
C ARG A 53 -10.14 -2.86 -11.30
N SER A 54 -9.39 -1.96 -11.96
CA SER A 54 -7.96 -2.17 -12.25
C SER A 54 -7.14 -2.34 -10.97
N PRO A 55 -6.28 -3.37 -10.87
CA PRO A 55 -5.38 -3.54 -9.72
C PRO A 55 -4.49 -2.32 -9.46
N ALA A 56 -4.03 -1.67 -10.53
CA ALA A 56 -3.18 -0.48 -10.43
C ALA A 56 -3.94 0.72 -9.84
N ALA A 57 -5.21 0.91 -10.23
CA ALA A 57 -6.05 1.97 -9.68
C ALA A 57 -6.30 1.79 -8.18
N ILE A 58 -6.62 0.56 -7.75
CA ILE A 58 -6.84 0.24 -6.34
C ILE A 58 -5.56 0.49 -5.51
N LEU A 59 -4.40 0.05 -6.01
CA LEU A 59 -3.12 0.29 -5.33
C LEU A 59 -2.76 1.78 -5.27
N GLY A 60 -3.04 2.54 -6.33
CA GLY A 60 -2.84 3.99 -6.36
C GLY A 60 -3.67 4.71 -5.30
N GLU A 61 -4.95 4.36 -5.18
CA GLU A 61 -5.84 4.90 -4.14
C GLU A 61 -5.38 4.52 -2.73
N ALA A 62 -5.01 3.26 -2.51
CA ALA A 62 -4.49 2.81 -1.21
C ALA A 62 -3.19 3.54 -0.82
N ARG A 63 -2.29 3.81 -1.79
CA ARG A 63 -1.09 4.61 -1.56
C ARG A 63 -1.42 6.06 -1.23
N ALA A 64 -2.35 6.68 -1.95
CA ALA A 64 -2.79 8.05 -1.66
C ALA A 64 -3.40 8.17 -0.26
N GLN A 65 -4.22 7.20 0.14
CA GLN A 65 -4.79 7.12 1.49
C GLN A 65 -3.70 6.98 2.56
N LEU A 66 -2.68 6.15 2.32
CA LEU A 66 -1.58 5.96 3.26
C LEU A 66 -0.70 7.23 3.37
N ALA A 67 -0.44 7.90 2.24
CA ALA A 67 0.35 9.13 2.17
C ALA A 67 -0.31 10.32 2.88
N ALA A 68 -1.62 10.27 3.14
CA ALA A 68 -2.31 11.28 3.94
C ALA A 68 -1.90 11.26 5.43
N TYR A 69 -1.22 10.22 5.90
CA TYR A 69 -0.71 10.13 7.27
C TYR A 69 0.74 10.67 7.33
N PRO A 70 1.03 11.69 8.16
CA PRO A 70 2.38 12.24 8.30
C PRO A 70 3.44 11.24 8.78
N ALA A 71 3.01 10.15 9.41
CA ALA A 71 3.87 9.10 9.92
C ALA A 71 4.25 8.04 8.86
N ALA A 72 3.72 8.16 7.64
CA ALA A 72 4.03 7.29 6.52
C ALA A 72 5.15 7.86 5.67
N THR A 73 6.13 7.03 5.31
CA THR A 73 7.14 7.33 4.28
C THR A 73 7.08 6.24 3.22
N LEU A 74 6.93 6.62 1.95
CA LEU A 74 6.97 5.70 0.82
C LEU A 74 8.32 5.82 0.11
N ILE A 75 9.00 4.69 -0.12
CA ILE A 75 10.33 4.65 -0.73
C ILE A 75 10.31 3.65 -1.89
N GLY A 76 10.53 4.16 -3.10
CA GLY A 76 10.36 3.35 -4.30
C GLY A 76 8.89 3.07 -4.65
N GLY A 77 8.66 2.74 -5.91
CA GLY A 77 7.34 2.62 -6.53
C GLY A 77 6.79 3.96 -6.97
#